data_AF-A0A662BZN2-F1
#
_entry.id   AF-A0A662BZN2-F1
#
_cell.length_a   1.000
_cell.length_b   1.000
_cell.length_c   1.000
_cell.angle_alpha   90.00
_cell.angle_beta   90.00
_cell.angle_gamma   90.00
#
_symmetry.space_group_name_H-M   'P 1'
#
loop_
_entity.id
_entity.type
_entity.pdbx_description
1 polymer ?
#
loop_
_entity_poly.entity_id
_entity_poly.type
_entity_poly.pdbx_seq_one_letter_code
_entity_poly.pdbx_strand_id
1 'polypeptide(L)' 'TGIDIAQETRIKLARLLIGLGFNGEVPYPDISTKEKAQKFIGLPMDKLKEDKAKFKKELLPQWLKEAKERERKYTTENL' A
#
# COMPACT_ATOMS: atom_id res chain seq x y z
N THR A 1 14.33 -17.18 9.20
CA THR A 1 13.48 -16.90 8.02
C THR A 1 12.31 -16.02 8.41
N GLY A 2 11.49 -15.54 7.46
CA GLY A 2 10.29 -14.77 7.81
C GLY A 2 9.28 -15.55 8.66
N ILE A 3 9.21 -16.88 8.48
CA ILE A 3 8.33 -17.76 9.25
C ILE A 3 8.79 -17.86 10.71
N ASP A 4 10.09 -18.07 10.95
CA ASP A 4 10.64 -18.19 12.31
C ASP A 4 10.36 -16.91 13.13
N ILE A 5 10.59 -15.73 12.54
CA ILE A 5 10.36 -14.43 13.19
C ILE A 5 8.87 -14.26 13.54
N ALA A 6 7.97 -14.60 12.61
CA ALA A 6 6.53 -14.49 12.83
C ALA A 6 6.04 -15.44 13.93
N GLN A 7 6.54 -16.67 13.97
CA GLN A 7 6.19 -17.65 15.00
C GLN A 7 6.65 -17.20 16.39
N GLU A 8 7.92 -16.78 16.53
CA GLU A 8 8.43 -16.24 17.79
C GLU A 8 7.63 -15.02 18.26
N THR A 9 7.25 -14.14 17.31
CA THR A 9 6.44 -12.95 17.61
C THR A 9 5.06 -13.32 18.14
N ARG A 10 4.37 -14.28 17.51
CA ARG A 10 3.06 -14.75 17.99
C ARG A 10 3.11 -15.31 19.41
N ILE A 11 4.17 -16.03 19.76
CA ILE A 11 4.37 -16.56 21.13
C ILE A 11 4.55 -15.41 22.13
N LYS A 12 5.40 -14.42 21.79
CA LYS A 12 5.66 -13.25 22.65
C LYS A 12 4.38 -12.42 22.87
N LEU A 13 3.62 -12.18 21.80
CA LEU A 13 2.34 -11.46 21.87
C LEU A 13 1.29 -12.20 22.70
N ALA A 14 1.16 -13.52 22.56
CA ALA A 14 0.21 -14.29 23.36
C ALA A 14 0.49 -14.15 24.87
N ARG A 15 1.77 -14.24 25.29
CA ARG A 15 2.16 -14.01 26.69
C ARG A 15 1.84 -12.61 27.18
N LEU A 16 2.10 -11.59 26.35
CA LEU A 16 1.79 -10.20 26.68
C LEU A 16 0.28 -9.99 26.86
N LEU A 17 -0.53 -10.48 25.94
CA LEU A 17 -1.99 -10.31 25.96
C LEU A 17 -2.62 -10.97 27.18
N ILE A 18 -2.17 -12.17 27.55
CA ILE A 18 -2.58 -12.85 28.79
C ILE A 18 -2.22 -11.99 30.01
N GLY A 19 -1.00 -11.42 30.04
CA GLY A 19 -0.57 -10.51 31.09
C GLY A 19 -1.40 -9.22 31.19
N LEU A 20 -2.04 -8.81 30.09
CA LEU A 20 -2.98 -7.67 30.02
C LEU A 20 -4.44 -8.08 30.29
N GLY A 21 -4.71 -9.35 30.63
CA GLY A 21 -6.05 -9.86 30.92
C GLY A 21 -6.86 -10.28 29.69
N PHE A 22 -6.26 -10.29 28.49
CA PHE A 22 -6.90 -10.81 27.28
C PHE A 22 -6.61 -12.31 27.14
N ASN A 23 -7.66 -13.12 27.23
CA ASN A 23 -7.58 -14.57 27.08
C ASN A 23 -8.23 -15.02 25.77
N GLY A 24 -7.60 -15.98 25.09
CA GLY A 24 -8.13 -16.59 23.87
C GLY A 24 -7.52 -16.07 22.57
N GLU A 25 -8.18 -16.36 21.46
CA GLU A 25 -7.73 -15.97 20.13
C GLU A 25 -8.08 -14.51 19.83
N VAL A 26 -7.14 -13.78 19.25
CA VAL A 26 -7.40 -12.41 18.78
C VAL A 26 -8.33 -12.49 17.56
N PRO A 27 -9.53 -11.87 17.60
CA PRO A 27 -10.46 -11.91 16.49
C PRO A 27 -9.82 -11.36 15.22
N TYR A 28 -9.92 -12.14 14.14
CA TYR A 28 -9.40 -11.72 12.85
C TYR A 28 -10.51 -11.11 12.01
N PRO A 29 -10.33 -9.88 11.50
CA PRO A 29 -11.32 -9.27 10.61
C PRO A 29 -11.46 -10.07 9.31
N ASP A 30 -12.63 -10.02 8.71
CA ASP A 30 -12.82 -10.55 7.37
C ASP A 30 -12.08 -9.68 6.34
N ILE A 31 -10.89 -10.12 5.94
CA ILE A 31 -10.06 -9.49 4.90
C ILE A 31 -9.91 -10.37 3.67
N SER A 32 -10.90 -11.23 3.42
CA SER A 32 -10.93 -12.19 2.29
C SER A 32 -10.86 -11.52 0.91
N THR A 33 -11.12 -10.22 0.83
CA THR A 33 -11.05 -9.43 -0.40
C THR A 33 -10.21 -8.18 -0.18
N LYS A 34 -9.64 -7.66 -1.27
CA LYS A 34 -8.90 -6.41 -1.27
C LYS A 34 -9.72 -5.27 -0.69
N GLU A 35 -10.99 -5.18 -1.06
CA GLU A 35 -11.91 -4.12 -0.64
C GLU A 35 -12.17 -4.18 0.87
N LYS A 36 -12.39 -5.39 1.42
CA LYS A 36 -12.58 -5.57 2.86
C LYS A 36 -11.30 -5.26 3.65
N ALA A 37 -10.14 -5.68 3.16
CA ALA A 37 -8.85 -5.36 3.76
C ALA A 37 -8.59 -3.85 3.79
N GLN A 38 -8.81 -3.17 2.66
CA GLN A 38 -8.64 -1.72 2.55
C GLN A 38 -9.58 -0.97 3.49
N LYS A 39 -10.84 -1.41 3.59
CA LYS A 39 -11.82 -0.85 4.52
C LYS A 39 -11.40 -1.07 5.98
N PHE A 40 -10.91 -2.27 6.33
CA PHE A 40 -10.49 -2.60 7.69
C PHE A 40 -9.37 -1.66 8.20
N ILE A 41 -8.42 -1.30 7.34
CA ILE A 41 -7.33 -0.37 7.69
C ILE A 41 -7.69 1.11 7.43
N GLY A 42 -8.93 1.42 7.09
CA GLY A 42 -9.42 2.80 6.95
C GLY A 42 -8.96 3.54 5.69
N LEU A 43 -8.61 2.84 4.60
CA LEU A 43 -8.22 3.48 3.35
C LEU A 43 -9.43 4.12 2.63
N PRO A 44 -9.42 5.44 2.34
CA PRO A 44 -10.51 6.13 1.65
C PRO A 44 -10.45 5.89 0.14
N MET A 45 -10.77 4.66 -0.29
CA MET A 45 -10.52 4.20 -1.65
C MET A 45 -11.25 4.98 -2.74
N ASP A 46 -12.43 5.52 -2.48
CA ASP A 46 -13.17 6.33 -3.46
C ASP A 46 -12.45 7.64 -3.74
N LYS A 47 -12.03 8.35 -2.68
CA LYS A 47 -11.20 9.55 -2.79
C LYS A 47 -9.88 9.26 -3.52
N LEU A 48 -9.18 8.19 -3.15
CA LEU A 48 -7.90 7.84 -3.77
C LEU A 48 -8.06 7.52 -5.28
N LYS A 49 -9.15 6.86 -5.66
CA LYS A 49 -9.45 6.59 -7.07
C LYS A 49 -9.80 7.87 -7.83
N GLU A 50 -10.59 8.76 -7.24
CA GLU A 50 -10.95 10.07 -7.80
C GLU A 50 -9.70 10.93 -8.01
N ASP A 51 -8.89 11.10 -6.97
CA ASP A 51 -7.64 11.87 -7.02
C ASP A 51 -6.68 11.30 -8.07
N LYS A 52 -6.58 9.97 -8.17
CA LYS A 52 -5.75 9.32 -9.19
C LYS A 52 -6.30 9.52 -10.60
N ALA A 53 -7.61 9.51 -10.78
CA ALA A 53 -8.25 9.80 -12.06
C ALA A 53 -8.01 11.25 -12.49
N LYS A 54 -8.12 12.20 -11.55
CA LYS A 54 -7.82 13.62 -11.77
C LYS A 54 -6.36 13.82 -12.18
N PHE A 55 -5.42 13.24 -11.43
CA PHE A 55 -3.99 13.25 -11.77
C PHE A 55 -3.73 12.75 -13.20
N LYS A 56 -4.33 11.62 -13.58
CA LYS A 56 -4.16 11.04 -14.92
C LYS A 56 -4.72 11.91 -16.04
N LYS A 57 -5.80 12.65 -15.78
CA LYS A 57 -6.45 13.52 -16.77
C LYS A 57 -5.76 14.88 -16.90
N GLU A 58 -5.27 15.42 -15.80
CA GLU A 58 -4.79 16.81 -15.75
C GLU A 58 -3.27 16.90 -15.84
N LEU A 59 -2.56 16.27 -14.90
CA LEU A 59 -1.13 16.48 -14.72
C LEU A 59 -0.28 15.54 -15.59
N LEU A 60 -0.69 14.28 -15.71
CA LEU A 60 0.07 13.29 -16.47
C LEU A 60 0.29 13.68 -17.95
N PRO A 61 -0.69 14.25 -18.69
CA PRO A 61 -0.45 14.69 -20.06
C PRO A 61 0.57 15.83 -20.17
N GLN A 62 0.63 16.72 -19.17
CA GLN A 62 1.62 17.81 -19.13
C GLN A 62 3.03 17.25 -18.97
N TRP A 63 3.21 16.32 -18.02
CA TRP A 63 4.49 15.63 -17.82
C TRP A 63 4.95 14.88 -19.06
N LEU A 64 4.02 14.20 -19.76
CA LEU A 64 4.34 13.50 -21.00
C LEU A 64 4.74 14.47 -22.13
N LYS A 65 4.10 15.65 -22.20
CA LYS A 65 4.47 16.69 -23.16
C LYS A 65 5.86 17.24 -22.89
N GLU A 66 6.16 17.58 -21.64
CA GLU A 66 7.48 18.06 -21.21
C GLU A 66 8.57 17.01 -21.44
N ALA A 67 8.29 15.75 -21.11
CA ALA A 67 9.21 14.64 -21.35
C ALA A 67 9.52 14.50 -22.84
N LYS A 68 8.51 14.56 -23.71
CA LYS A 68 8.69 14.54 -25.17
C LYS A 68 9.49 15.73 -25.68
N GLU A 69 9.25 16.93 -25.15
CA GLU A 69 10.02 18.13 -25.50
C GLU A 69 11.51 18.02 -25.12
N ARG A 70 11.79 17.49 -23.94
CA ARG A 70 13.15 17.20 -23.46
C ARG A 70 13.82 16.15 -24.33
N GLU A 71 13.16 15.01 -24.56
CA GLU A 71 13.72 13.88 -25.30
C GLU A 71 14.03 14.22 -26.76
N ARG A 72 13.27 15.14 -27.39
CA ARG A 72 13.61 15.65 -28.73
C ARG A 72 14.94 16.38 -28.81
N LYS A 73 15.46 16.88 -27.69
CA LYS A 73 16.76 17.59 -27.64
C LYS A 73 17.93 16.65 -27.40
N TYR A 74 17.67 15.35 -27.22
CA TYR A 74 18.74 14.38 -27.06
C TYR A 74 19.40 14.17 -28.43
N THR A 75 20.63 14.64 -28.59
CA THR A 75 21.48 14.32 -29.72
C THR A 75 22.04 12.91 -29.55
N THR A 76 21.93 12.08 -30.59
CA THR A 76 22.52 10.74 -30.65
C THR A 76 24.04 10.78 -30.94
N GLU A 77 24.75 11.78 -30.42
CA GLU A 77 26.20 11.96 -30.67
C GLU A 77 27.08 11.18 -29.68
N ASN A 78 26.49 10.44 -28.73
CA ASN A 78 27.22 9.58 -27.79
C ASN A 78 26.60 8.19 -27.68
N LEU A 79 26.32 7.53 -28.81
CA LEU A 79 26.14 6.07 -28.90
C LEU A 79 27.08 5.50 -29.95
#